data_AF-A0A957FDI1-F1
#
_entry.id   AF-A0A957FDI1-F1
#
_cell.length_a   1.000
_cell.length_b   1.000
_cell.length_c   1.000
_cell.angle_alpha   90.00
_cell.angle_beta   90.00
_cell.angle_gamma   90.00
#
_symmetry.space_group_name_H-M   'P 1'
#
loop_
_entity.id
_entity.type
_entity.pdbx_description
1 polymer ?
#
loop_
_entity_poly.entity_id
_entity_poly.type
_entity_poly.pdbx_seq_one_letter_code
_entity_poly.pdbx_strand_id
1 'polypeptide(L)'
;DLLVEVLGEYLQAMSDAIRSTGGTVDKYIGDAIMAFWNAPDPQDDHVDRACVAALACQGALESLRSTWVARGLPALHARIGLHTGRGLIGNLGSS
;
A
#
# COMPACT_ATOMS: atom_id res chain seq x y z
N ASP A 1 19.66 10.54 3.07
CA ASP A 1 18.89 11.76 2.80
C ASP A 1 17.92 11.58 1.64
N LEU A 2 18.35 11.48 0.37
CA LEU A 2 17.42 11.32 -0.77
C LEU A 2 16.58 10.04 -0.76
N LEU A 3 17.19 8.88 -0.46
CA LEU A 3 16.48 7.60 -0.46
C LEU A 3 15.31 7.59 0.54
N VAL A 4 15.54 8.14 1.74
CA VAL A 4 14.54 8.18 2.81
C VAL A 4 13.38 9.09 2.42
N GLU A 5 13.66 10.20 1.74
CA GLU A 5 12.65 11.12 1.23
C GLU A 5 11.76 10.46 0.18
N VAL A 6 12.35 9.93 -0.91
CA VAL A 6 11.58 9.31 -2.00
C VAL A 6 10.80 8.08 -1.50
N LEU A 7 11.43 7.25 -0.66
CA LEU A 7 10.76 6.08 -0.10
C LEU A 7 9.65 6.49 0.88
N GLY A 8 9.86 7.55 1.66
CA GLY A 8 8.84 8.10 2.56
C GLY A 8 7.62 8.59 1.81
N GLU A 9 7.81 9.38 0.74
CA GLU A 9 6.72 9.84 -0.14
C GLU A 9 5.96 8.67 -0.77
N TYR A 10 6.68 7.66 -1.27
CA TYR A 10 6.10 6.44 -1.80
C TYR A 10 5.25 5.70 -0.77
N LEU A 11 5.84 5.36 0.38
CA LEU A 11 5.16 4.57 1.42
C LEU A 11 3.94 5.31 1.96
N GLN A 12 4.04 6.63 2.12
CA GLN A 12 2.91 7.46 2.54
C GLN A 12 1.76 7.39 1.52
N ALA A 13 2.03 7.68 0.25
CA ALA A 13 0.99 7.70 -0.79
C ALA A 13 0.30 6.34 -0.97
N MET A 14 1.07 5.25 -0.95
CA MET A 14 0.50 3.90 -1.05
C MET A 14 -0.34 3.57 0.17
N SER A 15 0.11 3.95 1.36
CA SER A 15 -0.63 3.69 2.60
C SER A 15 -1.93 4.48 2.67
N ASP A 16 -1.93 5.71 2.16
CA ASP A 16 -3.14 6.54 2.08
C ASP A 16 -4.14 5.96 1.07
N ALA A 17 -3.68 5.49 -0.09
CA ALA A 17 -4.51 4.78 -1.05
C ALA A 17 -5.13 3.52 -0.43
N ILE A 18 -4.35 2.69 0.27
CA ILE A 18 -4.85 1.51 0.98
C ILE A 18 -5.92 1.89 2.01
N ARG A 19 -5.63 2.85 2.91
CA ARG A 19 -6.57 3.28 3.96
C ARG A 19 -7.85 3.88 3.40
N SER A 20 -7.77 4.63 2.29
CA SER A 20 -8.94 5.24 1.64
C SER A 20 -9.97 4.22 1.15
N THR A 21 -9.56 2.97 0.94
CA THR A 21 -10.44 1.86 0.55
C THR A 21 -10.92 1.02 1.73
N GLY A 22 -10.53 1.37 2.96
CA GLY A 22 -10.82 0.60 4.17
C GLY A 22 -9.82 -0.54 4.43
N GLY A 23 -8.65 -0.52 3.79
CA GLY A 23 -7.59 -1.50 4.04
C GLY A 23 -6.78 -1.17 5.30
N THR A 24 -6.36 -2.21 5.99
CA THR A 24 -5.46 -2.13 7.15
C THR A 24 -4.04 -2.41 6.69
N VAL A 25 -3.14 -1.45 6.89
CA VAL A 25 -1.69 -1.67 6.71
C VAL A 25 -1.19 -2.50 7.87
N ASP A 26 -0.72 -3.71 7.58
CA ASP A 26 -0.16 -4.64 8.57
C ASP A 26 1.28 -4.24 8.92
N LYS A 27 2.11 -4.13 7.89
CA LYS A 27 3.54 -3.82 8.06
C LYS A 27 4.19 -3.34 6.76
N TYR A 28 5.34 -2.69 6.95
CA TYR A 28 6.29 -2.36 5.90
C TYR A 28 7.41 -3.41 5.90
N ILE A 29 7.83 -3.85 4.71
CA ILE A 29 8.86 -4.87 4.51
C ILE A 29 9.89 -4.30 3.53
N GLY A 30 10.82 -3.49 4.05
CA GLY A 30 11.71 -2.69 3.21
C GLY A 30 10.92 -1.63 2.43
N ASP A 31 10.81 -1.81 1.12
CA ASP A 31 10.02 -0.98 0.20
C ASP A 31 8.64 -1.59 -0.15
N ALA A 32 8.30 -2.74 0.43
CA ALA A 32 7.00 -3.36 0.25
C ALA A 32 6.02 -2.99 1.37
N ILE A 33 4.72 -2.97 1.04
CA ILE A 33 3.63 -2.80 2.00
C ILE A 33 2.79 -4.08 1.99
N MET A 34 2.54 -4.62 3.17
CA MET A 34 1.55 -5.66 3.38
C MET A 34 0.28 -5.03 3.97
N ALA A 35 -0.86 -5.33 3.35
CA ALA A 35 -2.16 -4.86 3.80
C ALA A 35 -3.21 -5.95 3.62
N PHE A 36 -4.29 -5.83 4.39
CA PHE A 36 -5.44 -6.71 4.29
C PHE A 36 -6.73 -5.91 4.43
N TRP A 37 -7.82 -6.52 3.96
CA TRP A 37 -9.19 -6.04 4.09
C TRP A 37 -10.00 -7.08 4.85
N ASN A 38 -11.20 -6.72 5.31
CA ASN A 38 -12.08 -7.59 6.11
C ASN A 38 -11.55 -7.90 7.53
N ALA A 39 -10.61 -7.10 8.02
CA ALA A 39 -10.17 -7.11 9.41
C ALA A 39 -9.62 -5.71 9.80
N PRO A 40 -9.79 -5.25 11.06
CA PRO A 40 -10.41 -5.98 12.17
C PRO A 40 -11.93 -6.12 12.06
N ASP A 41 -12.57 -5.24 11.29
CA ASP A 41 -14.02 -5.23 11.10
C ASP A 41 -14.44 -5.98 9.82
N PRO A 42 -15.59 -6.67 9.83
CA PRO A 42 -16.14 -7.31 8.64
C PRO A 42 -16.43 -6.30 7.51
N GLN A 43 -16.10 -6.71 6.28
CA GLN A 43 -16.30 -5.99 5.03
C GLN A 43 -16.74 -7.00 3.95
N ASP A 44 -18.02 -7.04 3.62
CA ASP A 44 -18.55 -8.00 2.63
C ASP A 44 -17.99 -7.74 1.22
N ASP A 45 -17.62 -6.49 0.93
CA ASP A 45 -17.06 -5.99 -0.33
C ASP A 45 -15.52 -5.92 -0.32
N HIS A 46 -14.83 -6.61 0.59
CA HIS A 46 -13.38 -6.55 0.76
C HIS A 46 -12.56 -6.89 -0.50
N VAL A 47 -13.08 -7.80 -1.35
CA VAL A 47 -12.42 -8.15 -2.62
C VAL A 47 -12.41 -6.96 -3.57
N ASP A 48 -13.55 -6.27 -3.71
CA ASP A 48 -13.67 -5.09 -4.56
C ASP A 48 -12.82 -3.95 -4.03
N ARG A 49 -12.83 -3.72 -2.71
CA ARG A 49 -11.98 -2.73 -2.03
C ARG A 49 -10.49 -2.96 -2.30
N ALA A 50 -10.03 -4.20 -2.18
CA ALA A 50 -8.63 -4.55 -2.45
C ALA A 50 -8.23 -4.31 -3.90
N CYS A 51 -9.12 -4.63 -4.86
CA CYS A 51 -8.91 -4.33 -6.28
C CYS A 51 -8.85 -2.82 -6.55
N VAL A 52 -9.78 -2.05 -5.98
CA VAL A 52 -9.78 -0.58 -6.08
C VAL A 52 -8.51 0.01 -5.46
N ALA A 53 -8.04 -0.53 -4.33
CA ALA A 53 -6.82 -0.09 -3.69
C ALA A 53 -5.60 -0.31 -4.58
N ALA A 54 -5.50 -1.47 -5.24
CA ALA A 54 -4.41 -1.76 -6.15
C ALA A 54 -4.35 -0.75 -7.31
N LEU A 55 -5.51 -0.39 -7.88
CA LEU A 55 -5.60 0.62 -8.93
C LEU A 55 -5.26 2.02 -8.39
N ALA A 56 -5.75 2.38 -7.21
CA ALA A 56 -5.47 3.66 -6.57
C ALA A 56 -3.97 3.82 -6.25
N CYS A 57 -3.31 2.77 -5.76
CA CYS A 57 -1.86 2.74 -5.54
C CYS A 57 -1.09 2.96 -6.85
N GLN A 58 -1.47 2.28 -7.94
CA GLN A 58 -0.81 2.48 -9.24
C GLN A 58 -0.97 3.92 -9.76
N GLY A 59 -2.18 4.50 -9.65
CA GLY A 59 -2.43 5.89 -10.03
C GLY A 59 -1.68 6.91 -9.17
N ALA A 60 -1.59 6.68 -7.87
CA ALA A 60 -0.79 7.51 -6.96
C ALA A 60 0.71 7.43 -7.31
N LEU A 61 1.22 6.23 -7.63
CA LEU A 61 2.62 6.03 -8.02
C LEU A 61 2.93 6.69 -9.37
N GLU A 62 2.00 6.71 -10.32
CA GLU A 62 2.14 7.46 -11.57
C GLU A 62 2.26 8.96 -11.35
N SER A 63 1.44 9.50 -10.44
CA SER A 63 1.49 10.91 -10.06
C SER A 63 2.81 11.27 -9.35
N LEU A 64 3.27 10.41 -8.45
CA LEU A 64 4.58 10.57 -7.78
C LEU A 64 5.74 10.49 -8.77
N ARG A 65 5.73 9.51 -9.69
CA ARG A 65 6.77 9.41 -10.73
C ARG A 65 6.88 10.70 -11.54
N SER A 66 5.75 11.27 -11.95
CA SER A 66 5.74 12.54 -12.70
C SER A 66 6.38 13.68 -11.88
N THR A 67 6.05 13.75 -10.59
CA THR A 67 6.62 14.74 -9.65
C THR A 67 8.12 14.54 -9.43
N TRP A 68 8.56 13.31 -9.24
CA TRP A 68 9.98 12.98 -9.05
C TRP A 68 10.81 13.30 -10.28
N VAL A 69 10.34 12.93 -11.48
CA VAL A 69 11.03 13.24 -12.73
C VAL A 69 11.21 14.76 -12.90
N ALA A 70 10.17 15.55 -12.59
CA ALA A 70 10.26 17.01 -12.64
C ALA A 70 11.29 17.59 -11.64
N ARG A 71 11.57 16.88 -10.54
CA ARG A 71 12.58 17.22 -9.52
C ARG A 71 13.97 16.66 -9.85
N GLY A 72 14.15 15.96 -10.97
CA GLY A 72 15.40 15.28 -11.32
C GLY A 72 15.68 14.02 -10.50
N LEU A 73 14.63 13.42 -9.91
CA LEU A 73 14.69 12.24 -9.06
C LEU A 73 14.33 10.96 -9.84
N PRO A 74 14.77 9.77 -9.37
CA PRO A 74 14.48 8.51 -10.05
C PRO A 74 12.99 8.16 -10.04
N ALA A 75 12.51 7.61 -11.15
CA ALA A 75 11.14 7.10 -11.28
C ALA A 75 11.03 5.66 -10.77
N LEU A 76 10.40 5.46 -9.62
CA LEU A 76 10.21 4.13 -9.02
C LEU A 76 9.02 3.38 -9.63
N HIS A 77 9.11 2.05 -9.66
CA HIS A 77 8.05 1.16 -10.13
C HIS A 77 7.75 0.11 -9.05
N ALA A 78 6.47 -0.23 -8.89
CA ALA A 78 6.02 -1.23 -7.93
C ALA A 78 5.05 -2.21 -8.59
N ARG A 79 5.08 -3.46 -8.11
CA ARG A 79 4.13 -4.51 -8.48
C ARG A 79 3.20 -4.78 -7.31
N ILE A 80 1.95 -5.11 -7.62
CA ILE A 80 0.92 -5.42 -6.62
C ILE A 80 0.41 -6.83 -6.89
N GLY A 81 0.38 -7.65 -5.84
CA GLY A 81 -0.25 -8.97 -5.86
C GLY A 81 -1.44 -8.98 -4.91
N LEU A 82 -2.54 -9.59 -5.34
CA LEU A 82 -3.75 -9.76 -4.53
C LEU A 82 -4.07 -11.26 -4.41
N HIS A 83 -4.52 -11.66 -3.23
CA HIS A 83 -5.00 -13.01 -2.96
C HIS A 83 -6.21 -12.94 -2.01
N THR A 84 -7.18 -13.82 -2.20
CA THR A 84 -8.32 -13.99 -1.29
C THR A 84 -8.36 -15.42 -0.78
N GLY A 85 -8.61 -15.56 0.52
CA GLY A 85 -8.59 -16.83 1.22
C GLY A 85 -8.82 -16.64 2.72
N ARG A 86 -8.93 -17.76 3.44
CA ARG A 86 -9.05 -17.74 4.90
C ARG A 86 -7.67 -17.50 5.51
N GLY A 87 -7.58 -16.55 6.43
CA GLY A 87 -6.36 -16.27 7.20
C GLY A 87 -6.66 -16.13 8.68
N LEU A 88 -5.67 -16.42 9.52
CA LEU A 88 -5.71 -16.09 10.95
C LEU A 88 -5.12 -14.68 11.11
N ILE A 89 -5.92 -13.72 11.57
CA ILE A 89 -5.49 -12.34 11.85
C ILE A 89 -5.55 -12.11 13.36
N GLY A 90 -4.50 -11.52 13.91
CA GLY A 90 -4.41 -11.17 15.33
C GLY A 90 -3.03 -10.64 15.71
N ASN A 91 -2.90 -10.19 16.95
CA ASN A 91 -1.61 -9.80 17.50
C ASN A 91 -0.81 -11.07 17.83
N LEU A 92 0.06 -11.47 16.89
CA LEU A 92 0.88 -12.67 17.00
C LEU A 92 2.34 -12.27 17.28
N GLY A 93 2.89 -12.72 18.41
CA GLY A 93 4.27 -12.42 18.81
C GLY A 93 4.48 -12.46 20.32
N SER A 94 5.72 -12.27 20.76
CA SER A 94 6.07 -12.04 22.16
C SER A 94 5.94 -10.55 22.47
N SER A 95 5.42 -10.25 23.66
CA SER A 95 5.59 -8.94 24.32
C SER A 95 7.02 -8.74 24.81
#